data_AF-A0A8X6F7X9-F1
#
_entry.id   AF-A0A8X6F7X9-F1
#
_cell.length_a   1.000
_cell.length_b   1.000
_cell.length_c   1.000
_cell.angle_alpha   90.00
_cell.angle_beta   90.00
_cell.angle_gamma   90.00
#
_symmetry.space_group_name_H-M   'P 1'
#
loop_
_entity.id
_entity.type
_entity.pdbx_description
1 polymer ?
#
loop_
_entity_poly.entity_id
_entity_poly.type
_entity_poly.pdbx_seq_one_letter_code
_entity_poly.pdbx_strand_id
1 'polypeptide(L)'
;MSVPAIRNCLGVVSQVVNLFRNHSNANKIFQETIQEHAPDSKKKRLLRLCDTRFTEKHDSIIVFLELFECIVMALEEIAQRTWTISSTASTLHSASQKSEFLVSIVVCEKLFSLTLPLSIFLQNKSSDLVSAVKYTNEVLSSLRQMRETANDTFTEIFQVASKFSANLFDTELQAPRVTSRQKSSANPQTTSNEVYFRVTTFIPCIDTLIQNLTDRFIKNEDILSSFQLLLPGYACEKKINELEKLGPYFQDEMPLSTIQAEYKLWCAKISSIDPSTEILKLLEYIVTEHFFSCDESSSQGYGYSSSHSG
;
A
#
# COMPACT_ATOMS: atom_id res chain seq x y z
N MET A 1 2.28 7.49 -4.10
CA MET A 1 1.57 8.74 -3.73
C MET A 1 2.32 9.90 -4.34
N SER A 2 1.63 10.74 -5.12
CA SER A 2 2.23 11.83 -5.91
C SER A 2 2.44 13.13 -5.10
N VAL A 3 2.01 13.16 -3.83
CA VAL A 3 2.15 14.34 -2.97
C VAL A 3 3.59 14.46 -2.46
N PRO A 4 4.34 15.54 -2.80
CA PRO A 4 5.75 15.66 -2.44
C PRO A 4 6.02 15.55 -0.94
N ALA A 5 5.18 16.16 -0.10
CA ALA A 5 5.30 16.12 1.36
C ALA A 5 5.28 14.68 1.90
N ILE A 6 4.30 13.88 1.44
CA ILE A 6 4.17 12.46 1.81
C ILE A 6 5.38 11.64 1.33
N ARG A 7 5.82 11.85 0.08
CA ARG A 7 6.99 11.16 -0.46
C ARG A 7 8.26 11.48 0.35
N ASN A 8 8.47 12.75 0.67
CA ASN A 8 9.61 13.21 1.45
C ASN A 8 9.56 12.63 2.87
N CYS A 9 8.39 12.63 3.50
CA CYS A 9 8.16 12.01 4.81
C CYS A 9 8.54 10.52 4.82
N LEU A 10 8.04 9.75 3.87
CA LEU A 10 8.38 8.32 3.75
C LEU A 10 9.88 8.10 3.46
N GLY A 11 10.52 9.02 2.74
CA GLY A 11 11.97 9.01 2.53
C GLY A 11 12.76 9.22 3.82
N VAL A 12 12.30 10.09 4.73
CA VAL A 12 12.90 10.27 6.06
C VAL A 12 12.69 9.03 6.92
N VAL A 13 11.46 8.49 6.97
CA VAL A 13 11.17 7.23 7.69
C VAL A 13 12.11 6.12 7.22
N SER A 14 12.26 5.94 5.90
CA SER A 14 13.14 4.90 5.34
C SER A 14 14.60 5.07 5.77
N GLN A 15 15.12 6.31 5.76
CA GLN A 15 16.48 6.59 6.19
C GLN A 15 16.69 6.35 7.69
N VAL A 16 15.75 6.76 8.53
CA VAL A 16 15.78 6.49 9.99
C VAL A 16 15.78 4.99 10.25
N VAL A 17 14.87 4.25 9.61
CA VAL A 17 14.79 2.79 9.73
C VAL A 17 16.11 2.14 9.29
N ASN A 18 16.69 2.58 8.18
CA ASN A 18 17.97 2.05 7.71
C ASN A 18 19.13 2.37 8.67
N LEU A 19 19.17 3.57 9.25
CA LEU A 19 20.20 3.96 10.21
C LEU A 19 20.19 3.02 11.42
N PHE A 20 19.04 2.81 12.06
CA PHE A 20 18.93 1.94 13.23
C PHE A 20 19.06 0.45 12.90
N ARG A 21 18.75 0.02 11.68
CA ARG A 21 18.86 -1.41 11.32
C ARG A 21 20.24 -1.82 10.83
N ASN A 22 20.99 -0.91 10.22
CA ASN A 22 22.24 -1.25 9.55
C ASN A 22 23.49 -0.84 10.35
N HIS A 23 23.36 0.00 11.38
CA HIS A 23 24.47 0.39 12.25
C HIS A 23 24.27 -0.15 13.67
N SER A 24 25.17 -1.05 14.10
CA SER A 24 25.10 -1.70 15.42
C SER A 24 25.08 -0.71 16.57
N ASN A 25 25.92 0.33 16.52
CA ASN A 25 25.97 1.37 17.56
C ASN A 25 24.66 2.18 17.63
N ALA A 26 24.08 2.53 16.48
CA ALA A 26 22.79 3.23 16.45
C ALA A 26 21.67 2.35 16.99
N ASN A 27 21.64 1.08 16.59
CA ASN A 27 20.65 0.12 17.11
C ASN A 27 20.77 -0.02 18.63
N LYS A 28 22.00 -0.10 19.16
CA LYS A 28 22.24 -0.22 20.60
C LYS A 28 21.62 0.95 21.37
N ILE A 29 21.93 2.19 20.98
CA ILE A 29 21.33 3.38 21.57
C ILE A 29 19.80 3.31 21.49
N PHE A 30 19.26 2.99 20.31
CA PHE A 30 17.81 2.89 20.14
C PHE A 30 17.17 1.84 21.06
N GLN A 31 17.80 0.67 21.25
CA GLN A 31 17.29 -0.34 22.19
C GLN A 31 17.35 0.15 23.64
N GLU A 32 18.43 0.84 24.03
CA GLU A 32 18.58 1.43 25.36
C GLU A 32 17.49 2.48 25.61
N THR A 33 17.25 3.37 24.64
CA THR A 33 16.17 4.37 24.73
C THR A 33 14.79 3.73 24.87
N ILE A 34 14.49 2.65 24.13
CA ILE A 34 13.22 1.92 24.27
C ILE A 34 13.09 1.28 25.66
N GLN A 35 14.17 0.74 26.22
CA GLN A 35 14.13 0.13 27.56
C GLN A 35 13.86 1.18 28.65
N GLU A 36 14.39 2.38 28.49
CA GLU A 36 14.25 3.47 29.45
C GLU A 36 12.89 4.18 29.33
N HIS A 37 12.46 4.51 28.11
CA HIS A 37 11.30 5.39 27.87
C HIS A 37 10.04 4.64 27.43
N ALA A 38 10.17 3.40 26.95
CA ALA A 38 9.04 2.57 26.53
C ALA A 38 9.22 1.09 26.95
N PRO A 39 9.47 0.80 28.25
CA PRO A 39 9.76 -0.56 28.73
C PRO A 39 8.63 -1.54 28.38
N ASP A 40 7.38 -1.10 28.51
CA ASP A 40 6.19 -1.90 28.27
C ASP A 40 5.81 -2.06 26.78
N SER A 41 6.45 -1.32 25.86
CA SER A 41 6.13 -1.46 24.44
C SER A 41 6.49 -2.87 23.95
N LYS A 42 5.54 -3.51 23.25
CA LYS A 42 5.75 -4.80 22.61
C LYS A 42 6.62 -4.68 21.35
N LYS A 43 6.75 -3.48 20.78
CA LYS A 43 7.56 -3.23 19.60
C LYS A 43 8.96 -2.80 20.03
N LYS A 44 9.96 -3.61 19.69
CA LYS A 44 11.37 -3.31 20.01
C LYS A 44 12.21 -3.00 18.77
N ARG A 45 11.63 -3.10 17.56
CA ARG A 45 12.37 -2.97 16.30
C ARG A 45 11.54 -2.28 15.25
N LEU A 46 12.17 -1.37 14.52
CA LEU A 46 11.56 -0.74 13.34
C LEU A 46 11.45 -1.73 12.18
N LEU A 47 10.33 -1.66 11.46
CA LEU A 47 10.09 -2.48 10.26
C LEU A 47 10.52 -1.71 9.01
N ARG A 48 11.11 -2.41 8.04
CA ARG A 48 11.50 -1.80 6.76
C ARG A 48 10.25 -1.35 6.02
N LEU A 49 10.31 -0.15 5.44
CA LEU A 49 9.34 0.25 4.43
C LEU A 49 9.53 -0.63 3.20
N CYS A 50 8.48 -1.35 2.82
CA CYS A 50 8.44 -2.09 1.57
C CYS A 50 7.73 -1.24 0.51
N ASP A 51 8.40 -0.96 -0.60
CA ASP A 51 7.83 -0.13 -1.67
C ASP A 51 6.67 -0.82 -2.40
N THR A 52 6.73 -2.16 -2.48
CA THR A 52 5.79 -2.98 -3.27
C THR A 52 4.73 -3.69 -2.42
N ARG A 53 4.93 -3.83 -1.10
CA ARG A 53 3.98 -4.48 -0.19
C ARG A 53 3.32 -3.46 0.72
N PHE A 54 2.10 -3.07 0.35
CA PHE A 54 1.33 -2.06 1.08
C PHE A 54 1.15 -2.42 2.56
N THR A 55 0.80 -3.66 2.90
CA THR A 55 0.64 -4.15 4.29
C THR A 55 1.88 -3.93 5.15
N GLU A 56 3.06 -4.30 4.64
CA GLU A 56 4.32 -4.09 5.37
C GLU A 56 4.65 -2.60 5.56
N LYS A 57 4.26 -1.76 4.59
CA LYS A 57 4.37 -0.32 4.69
C LYS A 57 3.45 0.27 5.76
N HIS A 58 2.22 -0.24 5.89
CA HIS A 58 1.32 0.13 6.99
C HIS A 58 1.94 -0.20 8.35
N ASP A 59 2.37 -1.45 8.54
CA ASP A 59 2.97 -1.91 9.79
C ASP A 59 4.21 -1.08 10.16
N SER A 60 5.03 -0.72 9.16
CA SER A 60 6.21 0.11 9.35
C SER A 60 5.87 1.49 9.90
N ILE A 61 4.83 2.16 9.37
CA ILE A 61 4.42 3.49 9.84
C ILE A 61 3.82 3.43 11.25
N ILE A 62 3.01 2.41 11.53
CA ILE A 62 2.42 2.22 12.87
C ILE A 62 3.52 2.01 13.91
N VAL A 63 4.47 1.10 13.64
CA VAL A 63 5.60 0.86 14.56
C VAL A 63 6.50 2.08 14.69
N PHE A 64 6.69 2.84 13.61
CA PHE A 64 7.48 4.07 13.64
C PHE A 64 6.85 5.12 14.55
N LEU A 65 5.53 5.32 14.46
CA LEU A 65 4.80 6.26 15.32
C LEU A 65 4.74 5.81 16.79
N GLU A 66 4.55 4.52 17.04
CA GLU A 66 4.59 3.95 18.40
C GLU A 66 5.93 4.20 19.10
N LEU A 67 7.02 4.18 18.33
CA LEU A 67 8.39 4.38 18.86
C LEU A 67 8.94 5.77 18.55
N PHE A 68 8.11 6.73 18.15
CA PHE A 68 8.59 8.01 17.60
C PHE A 68 9.40 8.83 18.61
N GLU A 69 8.98 8.87 19.87
CA GLU A 69 9.72 9.53 20.95
C GLU A 69 11.12 8.90 21.14
N CYS A 70 11.19 7.58 21.25
CA CYS A 70 12.46 6.86 21.36
C CYS A 70 13.36 7.08 20.13
N ILE A 71 12.78 7.15 18.92
CA ILE A 71 13.50 7.45 17.68
C ILE A 71 14.15 8.82 17.76
N VAL A 72 13.39 9.85 18.18
CA VAL A 72 13.85 11.23 18.27
C VAL A 72 15.02 11.35 19.25
N MET A 73 14.86 10.82 20.47
CA MET A 73 15.88 10.87 21.51
C MET A 73 17.16 10.15 21.08
N ALA A 74 17.03 8.97 20.47
CA ALA A 74 18.18 8.22 19.96
C ALA A 74 18.91 8.97 18.82
N LEU A 75 18.18 9.61 17.91
CA LEU A 75 18.78 10.42 16.84
C LEU A 75 19.54 11.63 17.41
N GLU A 76 18.98 12.30 18.43
CA GLU A 76 19.62 13.42 19.11
C GLU A 76 20.92 12.99 19.80
N GLU A 77 20.89 11.87 20.53
CA GLU A 77 22.08 11.33 21.19
C GLU A 77 23.18 10.98 20.18
N ILE A 78 22.82 10.26 19.10
CA ILE A 78 23.77 9.88 18.04
C ILE A 78 24.38 11.11 17.37
N ALA A 79 23.60 12.18 17.18
CA ALA A 79 24.06 13.43 16.59
C ALA A 79 25.16 14.11 17.42
N GLN A 80 25.17 13.90 18.74
CA GLN A 80 26.20 14.44 19.65
C GLN A 80 27.46 13.56 19.72
N ARG A 81 27.43 12.34 19.18
CA ARG A 81 28.60 11.45 19.13
C ARG A 81 29.58 11.90 18.02
N THR A 82 30.79 11.34 18.06
CA THR A 82 31.81 11.51 17.01
C THR A 82 31.89 10.28 16.10
N TRP A 83 30.74 9.81 15.60
CA TRP A 83 30.67 8.67 14.69
C TRP A 83 30.46 9.12 13.25
N THR A 84 30.78 8.25 12.29
CA THR A 84 30.56 8.52 10.86
C THR A 84 29.09 8.77 10.51
N ILE A 85 28.17 8.29 11.34
CA ILE A 85 26.71 8.45 11.18
C ILE A 85 26.14 9.68 11.89
N SER A 86 26.93 10.42 12.67
CA SER A 86 26.43 11.51 13.52
C SER A 86 25.87 12.69 12.70
N SER A 87 26.48 13.03 11.57
CA SER A 87 25.95 14.05 10.65
C SER A 87 24.61 13.62 10.01
N THR A 88 24.50 12.34 9.63
CA THR A 88 23.26 11.76 9.12
C THR A 88 22.18 11.77 10.20
N ALA A 89 22.49 11.36 11.43
CA ALA A 89 21.56 11.39 12.55
C ALA A 89 21.07 12.81 12.86
N SER A 90 21.98 13.80 12.86
CA SER A 90 21.63 15.22 13.02
C SER A 90 20.66 15.69 11.93
N THR A 91 20.94 15.35 10.67
CA THR A 91 20.06 15.68 9.53
C THR A 91 18.68 15.05 9.67
N LEU A 92 18.61 13.78 10.09
CA LEU A 92 17.36 13.05 10.28
C LEU A 92 16.58 13.52 11.52
N HIS A 93 17.26 13.92 12.58
CA HIS A 93 16.67 14.54 13.75
C HIS A 93 15.97 15.85 13.35
N SER A 94 16.70 16.76 12.69
CA SER A 94 16.13 18.01 12.19
C SER A 94 15.03 17.79 11.14
N ALA A 95 15.08 16.72 10.35
CA ALA A 95 14.02 16.38 9.41
C ALA A 95 12.74 15.91 10.11
N SER A 96 12.88 15.10 11.15
CA SER A 96 11.76 14.57 11.97
C SER A 96 11.02 15.68 12.74
N GLN A 97 11.70 16.78 13.04
CA GLN A 97 11.16 17.96 13.71
C GLN A 97 10.29 18.85 12.81
N LYS A 98 10.44 18.75 11.48
CA LYS A 98 9.76 19.67 10.56
C LYS A 98 8.24 19.49 10.64
N SER A 99 7.50 20.59 10.69
CA SER A 99 6.03 20.56 10.69
C SER A 99 5.45 19.79 9.49
N GLU A 100 6.07 19.91 8.32
CA GLU A 100 5.69 19.14 7.13
C GLU A 100 5.85 17.62 7.34
N PHE A 101 6.91 17.18 8.03
CA PHE A 101 7.11 15.76 8.35
C PHE A 101 6.05 15.28 9.35
N LEU A 102 5.85 16.01 10.45
CA LEU A 102 4.91 15.66 11.52
C LEU A 102 3.48 15.55 11.01
N VAL A 103 3.03 16.52 10.20
CA VAL A 103 1.70 16.42 9.59
C VAL A 103 1.63 15.27 8.59
N SER A 104 2.66 15.10 7.75
CA SER A 104 2.66 14.06 6.72
C SER A 104 2.63 12.65 7.30
N ILE A 105 3.32 12.39 8.41
CA ILE A 105 3.36 11.05 9.02
C ILE A 105 2.02 10.68 9.67
N VAL A 106 1.34 11.64 10.31
CA VAL A 106 0.00 11.43 10.88
C VAL A 106 -1.05 11.28 9.77
N VAL A 107 -0.94 12.07 8.68
CA VAL A 107 -1.78 11.87 7.48
C VAL A 107 -1.56 10.47 6.90
N CYS A 108 -0.30 10.02 6.79
CA CYS A 108 -0.01 8.67 6.32
C CYS A 108 -0.73 7.65 7.19
N GLU A 109 -0.53 7.68 8.51
CA GLU A 109 -1.15 6.76 9.45
C GLU A 109 -2.67 6.72 9.30
N LYS A 110 -3.35 7.86 9.31
CA LYS A 110 -4.82 7.91 9.18
C LYS A 110 -5.32 7.26 7.89
N LEU A 111 -4.74 7.62 6.74
CA LEU A 111 -5.15 7.07 5.45
C LEU A 111 -4.78 5.60 5.33
N PHE A 112 -3.65 5.22 5.91
CA PHE A 112 -3.14 3.87 5.89
C PHE A 112 -3.98 2.92 6.73
N SER A 113 -4.40 3.34 7.92
CA SER A 113 -5.31 2.58 8.76
C SER A 113 -6.63 2.30 8.04
N LEU A 114 -7.13 3.23 7.21
CA LEU A 114 -8.35 3.03 6.43
C LEU A 114 -8.19 2.04 5.27
N THR A 115 -7.05 2.03 4.57
CA THR A 115 -6.84 1.14 3.41
C THR A 115 -6.18 -0.20 3.75
N LEU A 116 -5.72 -0.38 4.98
CA LEU A 116 -5.07 -1.62 5.42
C LEU A 116 -5.99 -2.85 5.28
N PRO A 117 -7.27 -2.82 5.71
CA PRO A 117 -8.15 -3.97 5.56
C PRO A 117 -8.32 -4.43 4.10
N LEU A 118 -8.48 -3.48 3.17
CA LEU A 118 -8.52 -3.77 1.73
C LEU A 118 -7.20 -4.36 1.25
N SER A 119 -6.07 -3.82 1.69
CA SER A 119 -4.74 -4.34 1.30
C SER A 119 -4.53 -5.78 1.75
N ILE A 120 -5.02 -6.16 2.94
CA ILE A 120 -5.00 -7.54 3.44
C ILE A 120 -5.93 -8.41 2.59
N PHE A 121 -7.15 -7.95 2.34
CA PHE A 121 -8.13 -8.67 1.54
C PHE A 121 -7.62 -8.98 0.12
N LEU A 122 -6.98 -8.01 -0.54
CA LEU A 122 -6.43 -8.17 -1.88
C LEU A 122 -5.23 -9.14 -1.94
N GLN A 123 -4.59 -9.43 -0.81
CA GLN A 123 -3.47 -10.37 -0.72
C GLN A 123 -3.92 -11.79 -0.36
N ASN A 124 -5.19 -12.00 -0.04
CA ASN A 124 -5.71 -13.33 0.27
C ASN A 124 -5.74 -14.21 -0.97
N LYS A 125 -5.20 -15.43 -0.86
CA LYS A 125 -5.08 -16.39 -1.97
C LYS A 125 -6.42 -16.84 -2.58
N SER A 126 -7.52 -16.67 -1.85
CA SER A 126 -8.88 -17.06 -2.24
C SER A 126 -9.77 -15.87 -2.61
N SER A 127 -9.19 -14.69 -2.84
CA SER A 127 -9.96 -13.48 -3.13
C SER A 127 -10.48 -13.52 -4.57
N ASP A 128 -11.80 -13.47 -4.76
CA ASP A 128 -12.40 -13.27 -6.08
C ASP A 128 -12.49 -11.79 -6.43
N LEU A 129 -12.40 -11.51 -7.72
CA LEU A 129 -12.31 -10.15 -8.24
C LEU A 129 -13.58 -9.32 -7.98
N VAL A 130 -14.76 -9.94 -7.96
CA VAL A 130 -16.01 -9.21 -7.68
C VAL A 130 -16.08 -8.79 -6.22
N SER A 131 -15.71 -9.66 -5.30
CA SER A 131 -15.60 -9.30 -3.89
C SER A 131 -14.54 -8.21 -3.65
N ALA A 132 -13.42 -8.25 -4.38
CA ALA A 132 -12.40 -7.20 -4.33
C ALA A 132 -12.91 -5.84 -4.80
N VAL A 133 -13.69 -5.79 -5.89
CA VAL A 133 -14.28 -4.55 -6.40
C VAL A 133 -15.34 -4.01 -5.44
N LYS A 134 -16.22 -4.87 -4.91
CA LYS A 134 -17.20 -4.49 -3.89
C LYS A 134 -16.53 -3.87 -2.67
N TYR A 135 -15.50 -4.52 -2.15
CA TYR A 135 -14.79 -4.01 -0.98
C TYR A 135 -14.03 -2.71 -1.27
N THR A 136 -13.50 -2.58 -2.49
CA THR A 136 -12.88 -1.32 -2.93
C THR A 136 -13.90 -0.18 -2.97
N ASN A 137 -15.13 -0.44 -3.44
CA ASN A 137 -16.21 0.55 -3.44
C ASN A 137 -16.61 1.00 -2.02
N GLU A 138 -16.60 0.09 -1.04
CA GLU A 138 -16.81 0.44 0.38
C GLU A 138 -15.71 1.38 0.89
N VAL A 139 -14.43 1.03 0.67
CA VAL A 139 -13.30 1.88 1.08
C VAL A 139 -13.31 3.23 0.36
N LEU A 140 -13.65 3.26 -0.93
CA LEU A 140 -13.81 4.49 -1.70
C LEU A 140 -14.92 5.38 -1.13
N SER A 141 -16.02 4.79 -0.69
CA SER A 141 -17.12 5.52 -0.05
C SER A 141 -16.64 6.19 1.24
N SER A 142 -15.89 5.47 2.08
CA SER A 142 -15.27 6.05 3.28
C SER A 142 -14.25 7.15 2.97
N LEU A 143 -13.42 6.98 1.93
CA LEU A 143 -12.46 8.01 1.51
C LEU A 143 -13.16 9.27 0.98
N ARG A 144 -14.24 9.13 0.21
CA ARG A 144 -15.06 10.25 -0.29
C ARG A 144 -15.74 10.97 0.85
N GLN A 145 -16.29 10.24 1.82
CA GLN A 145 -16.85 10.84 3.04
C GLN A 145 -15.78 11.63 3.80
N MET A 146 -14.59 11.04 4.00
CA MET A 146 -13.45 11.74 4.63
C MET A 146 -13.03 12.99 3.85
N ARG A 147 -13.16 12.96 2.52
CA ARG A 147 -12.88 14.11 1.65
C ARG A 147 -13.92 15.22 1.77
N GLU A 148 -15.18 14.88 1.98
CA GLU A 148 -16.30 15.81 2.24
C GLU A 148 -16.17 16.44 3.63
N THR A 149 -15.85 15.63 4.65
CA THR A 149 -15.60 16.05 6.03
C THR A 149 -14.13 16.37 6.30
N ALA A 150 -13.39 16.80 5.27
CA ALA A 150 -11.94 16.98 5.35
C ALA A 150 -11.53 18.06 6.34
N ASN A 151 -12.40 19.03 6.63
CA ASN A 151 -12.16 20.04 7.65
C ASN A 151 -12.04 19.38 9.03
N ASP A 152 -13.10 18.71 9.47
CA ASP A 152 -13.19 18.09 10.80
C ASP A 152 -12.15 16.98 10.97
N THR A 153 -12.01 16.12 9.96
CA THR A 153 -11.01 15.04 10.00
C THR A 153 -9.60 15.61 10.10
N PHE A 154 -9.31 16.70 9.39
CA PHE A 154 -7.99 17.30 9.45
C PHE A 154 -7.72 18.03 10.77
N THR A 155 -8.74 18.59 11.41
CA THR A 155 -8.60 19.17 12.76
C THR A 155 -8.03 18.14 13.73
N GLU A 156 -8.56 16.91 13.74
CA GLU A 156 -8.04 15.82 14.58
C GLU A 156 -6.59 15.47 14.25
N ILE A 157 -6.27 15.32 12.95
CA ILE A 157 -4.91 15.04 12.47
C ILE A 157 -3.94 16.14 12.91
N PHE A 158 -4.33 17.40 12.76
CA PHE A 158 -3.50 18.55 13.10
C PHE A 158 -3.27 18.65 14.60
N GLN A 159 -4.27 18.33 15.43
CA GLN A 159 -4.12 18.26 16.88
C GLN A 159 -3.12 17.18 17.31
N VAL A 160 -3.16 15.99 16.70
CA VAL A 160 -2.19 14.91 16.98
C VAL A 160 -0.78 15.35 16.59
N ALA A 161 -0.60 15.90 15.38
CA ALA A 161 0.69 16.42 14.94
C ALA A 161 1.20 17.57 15.82
N SER A 162 0.31 18.44 16.30
CA SER A 162 0.65 19.53 17.21
C SER A 162 1.13 19.02 18.57
N LYS A 163 0.53 17.94 19.09
CA LYS A 163 0.98 17.28 20.31
C LYS A 163 2.40 16.72 20.16
N PHE A 164 2.74 16.11 19.03
CA PHE A 164 4.13 15.70 18.77
C PHE A 164 5.08 16.89 18.76
N SER A 165 4.71 17.97 18.08
CA SER A 165 5.52 19.20 18.00
C SER A 165 5.78 19.81 19.39
N ALA A 166 4.74 19.94 20.21
CA ALA A 166 4.83 20.53 21.53
C ALA A 166 5.59 19.63 22.50
N ASN A 167 5.23 18.34 22.59
CA ASN A 167 5.75 17.45 23.62
C ASN A 167 7.19 17.01 23.36
N LEU A 168 7.57 16.81 22.09
CA LEU A 168 8.90 16.29 21.75
C LEU A 168 9.91 17.39 21.46
N PHE A 169 9.45 18.58 21.06
CA PHE A 169 10.34 19.62 20.54
C PHE A 169 10.09 21.01 21.11
N ASP A 170 9.10 21.19 22.00
CA ASP A 170 8.72 22.49 22.55
C ASP A 170 8.48 23.56 21.47
N THR A 171 7.84 23.16 20.37
CA THR A 171 7.56 24.03 19.22
C THR A 171 6.14 23.86 18.70
N GLU A 172 5.65 24.87 17.97
CA GLU A 172 4.38 24.82 17.27
C GLU A 172 4.54 24.44 15.80
N LEU A 173 3.50 23.85 15.20
CA LEU A 173 3.46 23.58 13.78
C LEU A 173 3.37 24.89 12.99
N GLN A 174 4.30 25.09 12.06
CA GLN A 174 4.37 26.29 11.22
C GLN A 174 4.33 25.94 9.74
N ALA A 175 3.51 26.66 8.98
CA ALA A 175 3.56 26.60 7.53
C ALA A 175 4.90 27.21 7.02
N PRO A 176 5.48 26.70 5.92
CA PRO A 176 6.65 27.30 5.31
C PRO A 176 6.43 28.79 5.02
N ARG A 177 7.43 29.63 5.32
CA ARG A 177 7.38 31.06 5.00
C ARG A 177 7.28 31.25 3.49
N VAL A 178 6.10 31.62 3.00
CA VAL A 178 5.90 32.00 1.61
C VAL A 178 6.52 33.38 1.41
N THR A 179 7.78 33.44 0.95
CA THR A 179 8.35 34.71 0.49
C THR A 179 7.65 35.10 -0.81
N SER A 180 7.23 36.36 -0.92
CA SER A 180 6.45 36.94 -2.03
C SER A 180 7.04 36.78 -3.46
N ARG A 181 8.17 36.09 -3.64
CA ARG A 181 8.88 35.98 -4.92
C ARG A 181 8.45 34.82 -5.81
N GLN A 182 7.62 33.88 -5.37
CA GLN A 182 7.12 32.82 -6.25
C GLN A 182 5.81 33.23 -6.95
N LYS A 183 5.94 33.89 -8.11
CA LYS A 183 4.86 34.00 -9.11
C LYS A 183 4.88 32.77 -10.02
N SER A 184 4.43 31.63 -9.51
CA SER A 184 4.04 30.46 -10.32
C SER A 184 3.37 29.43 -9.41
N SER A 185 2.15 29.01 -9.77
CA SER A 185 1.30 28.00 -9.13
C SER A 185 0.54 28.42 -7.86
N ALA A 186 -0.74 28.76 -8.04
CA ALA A 186 -1.91 28.44 -7.20
C ALA A 186 -1.71 28.21 -5.67
N ASN A 187 -0.93 29.02 -4.97
CA ASN A 187 -0.85 28.94 -3.51
C ASN A 187 -1.96 29.79 -2.88
N PRO A 188 -2.91 29.20 -2.13
CA PRO A 188 -3.90 29.99 -1.43
C PRO A 188 -3.23 30.84 -0.36
N GLN A 189 -3.65 32.11 -0.23
CA GLN A 189 -3.32 32.91 0.95
C GLN A 189 -4.08 32.34 2.14
N THR A 190 -3.53 31.32 2.79
CA THR A 190 -4.21 30.58 3.85
C THR A 190 -4.09 31.29 5.19
N THR A 191 -5.24 31.50 5.84
CA THR A 191 -5.42 32.27 7.08
C THR A 191 -4.85 31.56 8.34
N SER A 192 -4.53 30.26 8.28
CA SER A 192 -3.94 29.50 9.39
C SER A 192 -3.01 28.36 8.92
N ASN A 193 -2.07 27.93 9.78
CA ASN A 193 -1.17 26.80 9.54
C ASN A 193 -1.94 25.49 9.26
N GLU A 194 -3.04 25.28 9.98
CA GLU A 194 -3.91 24.12 9.77
C GLU A 194 -4.52 24.12 8.36
N VAL A 195 -5.09 25.25 7.92
CA VAL A 195 -5.68 25.36 6.58
C VAL A 195 -4.62 25.14 5.50
N TYR A 196 -3.41 25.66 5.70
CA TYR A 196 -2.28 25.41 4.79
C TYR A 196 -2.06 23.91 4.58
N PHE A 197 -1.76 23.16 5.64
CA PHE A 197 -1.43 21.75 5.51
C PHE A 197 -2.60 20.89 5.05
N ARG A 198 -3.83 21.27 5.39
CA ARG A 198 -5.04 20.60 4.89
C ARG A 198 -5.09 20.65 3.36
N VAL A 199 -4.87 21.84 2.79
CA VAL A 199 -4.98 22.09 1.35
C VAL A 199 -3.76 21.58 0.59
N THR A 200 -2.56 21.70 1.13
CA THR A 200 -1.33 21.31 0.42
C THR A 200 -0.96 19.83 0.57
N THR A 201 -1.40 19.18 1.65
CA THR A 201 -0.96 17.83 2.00
C THR A 201 -2.13 16.85 2.07
N PHE A 202 -3.12 17.09 2.94
CA PHE A 202 -4.15 16.10 3.24
C PHE A 202 -5.13 15.88 2.07
N ILE A 203 -5.74 16.96 1.58
CA ILE A 203 -6.70 16.92 0.47
C ILE A 203 -6.08 16.27 -0.79
N PRO A 204 -4.91 16.72 -1.29
CA PRO A 204 -4.29 16.10 -2.46
C PRO A 204 -3.95 14.63 -2.25
N CYS A 205 -3.63 14.23 -1.01
CA CYS A 205 -3.32 12.84 -0.68
C CYS A 205 -4.56 11.95 -0.77
N ILE A 206 -5.69 12.39 -0.21
CA ILE A 206 -6.98 11.68 -0.34
C ILE A 206 -7.41 11.61 -1.81
N ASP A 207 -7.37 12.74 -2.53
CA ASP A 207 -7.78 12.80 -3.94
C ASP A 207 -6.93 11.84 -4.79
N THR A 208 -5.62 11.79 -4.56
CA THR A 208 -4.72 10.85 -5.21
C THR A 208 -5.08 9.39 -4.90
N LEU A 209 -5.45 9.09 -3.65
CA LEU A 209 -5.79 7.73 -3.23
C LEU A 209 -7.12 7.27 -3.84
N ILE A 210 -8.13 8.15 -3.83
CA ILE A 210 -9.43 7.93 -4.50
C ILE A 210 -9.20 7.66 -5.99
N GLN A 211 -8.41 8.50 -6.65
CA GLN A 211 -8.12 8.34 -8.09
C GLN A 211 -7.43 7.00 -8.37
N ASN A 212 -6.39 6.65 -7.61
CA ASN A 212 -5.66 5.39 -7.82
C ASN A 212 -6.53 4.14 -7.63
N LEU A 213 -7.40 4.13 -6.62
CA LEU A 213 -8.32 3.00 -6.39
C LEU A 213 -9.40 2.94 -7.48
N THR A 214 -9.94 4.10 -7.88
CA THR A 214 -10.94 4.20 -8.95
C THR A 214 -10.37 3.69 -10.28
N ASP A 215 -9.18 4.15 -10.68
CA ASP A 215 -8.56 3.76 -11.95
C ASP A 215 -8.20 2.28 -12.02
N ARG A 216 -7.82 1.68 -10.89
CA ARG A 216 -7.38 0.29 -10.83
C ARG A 216 -8.52 -0.71 -10.74
N PHE A 217 -9.56 -0.41 -9.97
CA PHE A 217 -10.61 -1.37 -9.64
C PHE A 217 -11.97 -1.04 -10.25
N ILE A 218 -12.31 0.24 -10.37
CA ILE A 218 -13.67 0.65 -10.71
C ILE A 218 -13.82 0.94 -12.20
N LYS A 219 -12.78 1.49 -12.84
CA LYS A 219 -12.82 1.87 -14.26
C LYS A 219 -13.21 0.72 -15.20
N ASN A 220 -12.89 -0.52 -14.81
CA ASN A 220 -13.20 -1.72 -15.59
C ASN A 220 -14.23 -2.63 -14.90
N GLU A 221 -14.86 -2.20 -13.81
CA GLU A 221 -15.77 -3.02 -12.99
C GLU A 221 -16.85 -3.71 -13.84
N ASP A 222 -17.37 -2.99 -14.82
CA ASP A 222 -18.44 -3.44 -15.70
C ASP A 222 -18.02 -4.54 -16.68
N ILE A 223 -16.72 -4.66 -16.96
CA ILE A 223 -16.12 -5.68 -17.83
C ILE A 223 -15.71 -6.91 -17.01
N LEU A 224 -15.33 -6.71 -15.74
CA LEU A 224 -14.93 -7.80 -14.85
C LEU A 224 -16.06 -8.78 -14.59
N SER A 225 -17.31 -8.31 -14.48
CA SER A 225 -18.48 -9.20 -14.40
C SER A 225 -18.59 -10.09 -15.63
N SER A 226 -18.29 -9.56 -16.81
CA SER A 226 -18.31 -10.32 -18.07
C SER A 226 -17.18 -11.33 -18.15
N PHE A 227 -15.96 -11.01 -17.69
CA PHE A 227 -14.86 -11.98 -17.59
C PHE A 227 -15.15 -13.09 -16.58
N GLN A 228 -15.81 -12.76 -15.46
CA GLN A 228 -16.14 -13.74 -14.44
C GLN A 228 -17.05 -14.84 -15.00
N LEU A 229 -17.92 -14.53 -15.95
CA LEU A 229 -18.78 -15.51 -16.63
C LEU A 229 -18.01 -16.62 -17.34
N LEU A 230 -16.74 -16.40 -17.71
CA LEU A 230 -15.89 -17.42 -18.32
C LEU A 230 -15.43 -18.48 -17.32
N LEU A 231 -15.50 -18.19 -16.02
CA LEU A 231 -15.11 -19.15 -14.97
C LEU A 231 -16.22 -20.19 -14.76
N PRO A 232 -15.87 -21.48 -14.55
CA PRO A 232 -16.84 -22.57 -14.41
C PRO A 232 -17.94 -22.29 -13.37
N GLY A 233 -17.59 -21.72 -12.21
CA GLY A 233 -18.53 -21.45 -11.11
C GLY A 233 -19.54 -20.33 -11.39
N TYR A 234 -19.34 -19.54 -12.45
CA TYR A 234 -20.19 -18.39 -12.80
C TYR A 234 -20.79 -18.51 -14.22
N ALA A 235 -20.42 -19.56 -14.95
CA ALA A 235 -20.88 -19.78 -16.30
C ALA A 235 -22.41 -19.97 -16.34
N CYS A 236 -23.11 -19.15 -17.13
CA CYS A 236 -24.55 -19.18 -17.22
C CYS A 236 -25.02 -18.72 -18.61
N GLU A 237 -25.59 -19.64 -19.38
CA GLU A 237 -26.07 -19.35 -20.75
C GLU A 237 -27.06 -18.17 -20.79
N LYS A 238 -27.88 -18.00 -19.74
CA LYS A 238 -28.85 -16.90 -19.66
C LYS A 238 -28.20 -15.51 -19.63
N LYS A 239 -26.91 -15.42 -19.28
CA LYS A 239 -26.14 -14.18 -19.18
C LYS A 239 -25.27 -13.91 -20.40
N ILE A 240 -25.46 -14.63 -21.50
CA ILE A 240 -24.64 -14.50 -22.71
C ILE A 240 -24.54 -13.07 -23.27
N ASN A 241 -25.60 -12.26 -23.13
CA ASN A 241 -25.61 -10.87 -23.58
C ASN A 241 -24.62 -10.00 -22.80
N GLU A 242 -24.26 -10.37 -21.57
CA GLU A 242 -23.26 -9.64 -20.78
C GLU A 242 -21.85 -9.77 -21.40
N LEU A 243 -21.62 -10.74 -22.30
CA LEU A 243 -20.34 -10.92 -23.02
C LEU A 243 -20.13 -9.90 -24.14
N GLU A 244 -21.15 -9.13 -24.54
CA GLU A 244 -21.00 -8.07 -25.55
C GLU A 244 -19.88 -7.08 -25.17
N LYS A 245 -19.71 -6.85 -23.87
CA LYS A 245 -18.64 -6.00 -23.31
C LYS A 245 -17.22 -6.54 -23.55
N LEU A 246 -17.08 -7.85 -23.77
CA LEU A 246 -15.79 -8.47 -24.11
C LEU A 246 -15.48 -8.41 -25.61
N GLY A 247 -16.47 -8.11 -26.45
CA GLY A 247 -16.31 -8.04 -27.91
C GLY A 247 -15.10 -7.19 -28.34
N PRO A 248 -14.93 -5.95 -27.84
CA PRO A 248 -13.77 -5.12 -28.17
C PRO A 248 -12.41 -5.71 -27.77
N TYR A 249 -12.36 -6.59 -26.77
CA TYR A 249 -11.11 -7.19 -26.27
C TYR A 249 -10.64 -8.36 -27.12
N PHE A 250 -11.57 -9.09 -27.73
CA PHE A 250 -11.30 -10.29 -28.52
C PHE A 250 -11.52 -10.09 -30.03
N GLN A 251 -11.85 -8.86 -30.46
CA GLN A 251 -12.23 -8.55 -31.84
C GLN A 251 -11.18 -8.95 -32.88
N ASP A 252 -9.90 -8.90 -32.51
CA ASP A 252 -8.77 -9.24 -33.40
C ASP A 252 -8.60 -10.77 -33.55
N GLU A 253 -9.15 -11.54 -32.61
CA GLU A 253 -9.04 -13.00 -32.57
C GLU A 253 -10.29 -13.67 -33.13
N MET A 254 -11.47 -13.14 -32.80
CA MET A 254 -12.76 -13.67 -33.27
C MET A 254 -13.92 -12.68 -33.17
N PRO A 255 -14.92 -12.77 -34.06
CA PRO A 255 -16.10 -11.92 -34.00
C PRO A 255 -16.97 -12.30 -32.78
N LEU A 256 -17.70 -11.31 -32.26
CA LEU A 256 -18.56 -11.47 -31.09
C LEU A 256 -19.57 -12.63 -31.21
N SER A 257 -20.09 -12.89 -32.42
CA SER A 257 -20.98 -14.02 -32.67
C SER A 257 -20.33 -15.38 -32.39
N THR A 258 -19.03 -15.51 -32.68
CA THR A 258 -18.25 -16.72 -32.41
C THR A 258 -18.00 -16.86 -30.91
N ILE A 259 -17.64 -15.77 -30.22
CA ILE A 259 -17.49 -15.75 -28.75
C ILE A 259 -18.77 -16.24 -28.08
N GLN A 260 -19.92 -15.73 -28.50
CA GLN A 260 -21.21 -16.15 -27.97
C GLN A 260 -21.50 -17.63 -28.25
N ALA A 261 -21.18 -18.13 -29.45
CA ALA A 261 -21.37 -19.55 -29.78
C ALA A 261 -20.47 -20.46 -28.92
N GLU A 262 -19.18 -20.15 -28.82
CA GLU A 262 -18.21 -20.88 -27.98
C GLU A 262 -18.63 -20.86 -26.51
N TYR A 263 -19.12 -19.72 -26.02
CA TYR A 263 -19.59 -19.60 -24.64
C TYR A 263 -20.79 -20.52 -24.34
N LYS A 264 -21.73 -20.68 -25.29
CA LYS A 264 -22.84 -21.63 -25.11
C LYS A 264 -22.33 -23.06 -24.99
N LEU A 265 -21.38 -23.45 -25.84
CA LEU A 265 -20.76 -24.77 -25.78
C LEU A 265 -20.02 -24.98 -24.46
N TRP A 266 -19.32 -23.95 -24.00
CA TRP A 266 -18.67 -23.93 -22.68
C TRP A 266 -19.67 -24.14 -21.54
N CYS A 267 -20.79 -23.40 -21.51
CA CYS A 267 -21.83 -23.57 -20.49
C CYS A 267 -22.42 -24.99 -20.48
N ALA A 268 -22.68 -25.56 -21.66
CA ALA A 268 -23.17 -26.93 -21.79
C ALA A 268 -22.14 -27.94 -21.27
N LYS A 269 -20.86 -27.74 -21.60
CA LYS A 269 -19.76 -28.59 -21.13
C LYS A 269 -19.63 -28.53 -19.62
N ILE A 270 -19.61 -27.34 -19.01
CA ILE A 270 -19.53 -27.16 -17.56
C ILE A 270 -20.72 -27.81 -16.84
N SER A 271 -21.93 -27.69 -17.39
CA SER A 271 -23.14 -28.29 -16.81
C SER A 271 -23.14 -29.82 -16.84
N SER A 272 -22.32 -30.44 -17.67
CA SER A 272 -22.16 -31.90 -17.78
C SER A 272 -21.11 -32.49 -16.85
N ILE A 273 -20.34 -31.64 -16.15
CA ILE A 273 -19.23 -32.05 -15.27
C ILE A 273 -19.75 -32.34 -13.86
N ASP A 274 -19.27 -33.43 -13.24
CA ASP A 274 -19.59 -33.78 -11.85
C ASP A 274 -18.86 -32.81 -10.88
N PRO A 275 -19.58 -32.04 -10.04
CA PRO A 275 -18.99 -31.08 -9.11
C PRO A 275 -18.00 -31.71 -8.11
N SER A 276 -18.13 -33.02 -7.85
CA SER A 276 -17.42 -33.76 -6.81
C SER A 276 -15.98 -34.12 -7.17
N THR A 277 -15.69 -34.27 -8.47
CA THR A 277 -14.50 -35.01 -8.94
C THR A 277 -13.61 -34.16 -9.88
N GLU A 278 -14.14 -33.08 -10.45
CA GLU A 278 -13.53 -32.39 -11.59
C GLU A 278 -13.11 -30.93 -11.38
N ILE A 279 -13.53 -30.21 -10.33
CA ILE A 279 -13.09 -28.81 -10.11
C ILE A 279 -11.56 -28.76 -9.95
N LEU A 280 -10.97 -29.76 -9.29
CA LEU A 280 -9.51 -29.91 -9.17
C LEU A 280 -8.84 -30.19 -10.52
N LYS A 281 -9.44 -31.03 -11.37
CA LYS A 281 -8.91 -31.34 -12.72
C LYS A 281 -9.04 -30.16 -13.69
N LEU A 282 -10.12 -29.38 -13.60
CA LEU A 282 -10.34 -28.16 -14.39
C LEU A 282 -9.30 -27.09 -14.06
N LEU A 283 -8.97 -26.91 -12.78
CA LEU A 283 -7.92 -26.00 -12.34
C LEU A 283 -6.53 -26.52 -12.74
N GLU A 284 -6.25 -27.81 -12.62
CA GLU A 284 -4.99 -28.42 -13.11
C GLU A 284 -4.81 -28.24 -14.62
N TYR A 285 -5.86 -28.47 -15.42
CA TYR A 285 -5.83 -28.33 -16.88
C TYR A 285 -5.58 -26.88 -17.34
N ILE A 286 -6.25 -25.90 -16.72
CA ILE A 286 -6.04 -24.47 -17.04
C ILE A 286 -4.60 -24.03 -16.70
N VAL A 287 -4.02 -24.55 -15.61
CA VAL A 287 -2.64 -24.26 -15.20
C VAL A 287 -1.62 -24.90 -16.14
N THR A 288 -1.88 -26.12 -16.64
CA THR A 288 -0.93 -26.87 -17.49
C THR A 288 -0.93 -26.45 -18.96
N GLU A 289 -2.06 -26.01 -19.52
CA GLU A 289 -2.12 -25.72 -20.97
C GLU A 289 -2.03 -24.23 -21.33
N HIS A 290 -2.29 -23.31 -20.40
CA HIS A 290 -2.43 -21.88 -20.77
C HIS A 290 -1.63 -20.86 -19.93
N PHE A 291 -1.01 -21.23 -18.81
CA PHE A 291 -0.33 -20.25 -17.95
C PHE A 291 1.16 -20.47 -17.66
N PHE A 292 1.78 -21.58 -18.09
CA PHE A 292 3.24 -21.72 -18.07
C PHE A 292 3.75 -22.53 -19.27
N SER A 293 4.14 -21.84 -20.34
CA SER A 293 5.28 -22.26 -21.15
C SER A 293 6.51 -21.49 -20.68
N CYS A 294 7.01 -21.84 -19.50
CA CYS A 294 8.42 -21.64 -19.20
C CYS A 294 9.05 -23.02 -19.22
N ASP A 295 9.85 -23.25 -20.26
CA ASP A 295 10.62 -24.46 -20.51
C ASP A 295 11.34 -24.95 -19.24
N GLU A 296 10.94 -26.11 -18.73
CA GLU A 296 11.88 -27.03 -18.09
C GLU A 296 12.51 -27.90 -19.17
N SER A 297 13.57 -27.38 -19.79
CA SER A 297 14.49 -28.20 -20.56
C SER A 297 15.91 -28.04 -20.01
N SER A 298 16.19 -28.78 -18.93
CA SER A 298 17.51 -29.36 -18.70
C SER A 298 17.43 -30.50 -17.68
N SER A 299 16.92 -31.65 -18.12
CA SER A 299 17.25 -32.94 -17.55
C SER A 299 18.29 -33.64 -18.42
N GLN A 300 19.54 -33.73 -17.95
CA GLN A 300 20.44 -34.87 -18.17
C GLN A 300 21.28 -34.97 -16.89
N GLY A 301 21.27 -36.01 -16.06
CA GLY A 301 20.93 -37.41 -16.31
C GLY A 301 22.21 -38.24 -16.35
N TYR A 302 22.75 -38.60 -15.18
CA TYR A 302 23.65 -39.74 -14.92
C TYR A 302 23.63 -39.94 -13.39
N GLY A 303 23.46 -41.10 -12.77
CA GLY A 303 23.32 -42.49 -13.17
C GLY A 303 23.46 -43.30 -11.87
N TYR A 304 22.56 -44.23 -11.62
CA TYR A 304 22.62 -45.13 -10.46
C TYR A 304 23.80 -46.11 -10.61
N SER A 305 24.57 -46.31 -9.54
CA SER A 305 25.22 -47.61 -9.27
C SER A 305 25.39 -47.80 -7.75
N SER A 306 24.85 -48.91 -7.29
CA SER A 306 24.74 -49.42 -5.93
C SER A 306 26.02 -50.09 -5.41
N SER A 307 26.28 -49.90 -4.12
CA SER A 307 26.76 -50.84 -3.09
C SER A 307 27.94 -51.80 -3.36
N HIS A 308 29.02 -51.68 -2.55
CA HIS A 308 29.55 -52.69 -1.60
C HIS A 308 31.05 -52.51 -1.29
N SER A 309 31.40 -52.90 -0.05
CA SER A 309 32.71 -53.33 0.49
C SER A 309 33.75 -52.27 0.86
N GLY A 310 34.16 -52.29 2.14
CA GLY A 310 35.31 -51.58 2.70
C GLY A 310 35.05 -51.11 4.12
#